data_AF-A0A2V6GCG8-F1
#
_entry.id   AF-A0A2V6GCG8-F1
#
_cell.length_a   1.000
_cell.length_b   1.000
_cell.length_c   1.000
_cell.angle_alpha   90.00
_cell.angle_beta   90.00
_cell.angle_gamma   90.00
#
_symmetry.space_group_name_H-M   'P 1'
#
loop_
_entity.id
_entity.type
_entity.pdbx_description
1 polymer ?
#
loop_
_entity_poly.entity_id
_entity_poly.type
_entity_poly.pdbx_seq_one_letter_code
_entity_poly.pdbx_strand_id
1 'polypeptide(L)' 'MVNRLVLAVTGHSDVIKAWASLVSPSDRVGIKISAAGGELFTTHHDIVNAIVDGLAAAGHPRSSIVVWDRSLGGIKEAG' A
#
# COMPACT_ATOMS: atom_id res chain seq x y z
N MET A 1 -0.98 12.03 4.46
CA MET A 1 -0.77 12.22 3.01
C MET A 1 -1.61 11.24 2.18
N VAL A 2 -1.46 9.93 2.37
CA VAL A 2 -2.13 8.88 1.57
C VAL A 2 -3.66 9.01 1.53
N ASN A 3 -4.33 9.20 2.68
CA ASN A 3 -5.79 9.35 2.71
C ASN A 3 -6.28 10.50 1.82
N ARG A 4 -5.60 11.64 1.85
CA ARG A 4 -5.97 12.80 1.01
C ARG A 4 -5.84 12.47 -0.49
N LEU A 5 -4.79 11.74 -0.87
CA LEU A 5 -4.62 11.28 -2.25
C LEU A 5 -5.76 10.34 -2.66
N VAL A 6 -6.04 9.32 -1.85
CA VAL A 6 -7.05 8.29 -2.16
C VAL A 6 -8.46 8.88 -2.26
N LEU A 7 -8.82 9.79 -1.36
CA LEU A 7 -10.08 10.54 -1.46
C LEU A 7 -10.15 11.36 -2.75
N ALA A 8 -9.08 12.08 -3.10
CA ALA A 8 -9.05 12.93 -4.28
C ALA A 8 -9.15 12.14 -5.59
N VAL A 9 -8.45 11.00 -5.71
CA VAL A 9 -8.44 10.21 -6.96
C VAL A 9 -9.70 9.35 -7.15
N THR A 10 -10.35 8.95 -6.06
CA THR A 10 -11.60 8.15 -6.12
C THR A 10 -12.86 8.99 -6.07
N GLY A 11 -12.76 10.28 -5.75
CA GLY A 11 -13.92 11.19 -5.61
C GLY A 11 -14.80 10.93 -4.39
N HIS A 12 -14.38 10.05 -3.48
CA HIS A 12 -15.12 9.77 -2.24
C HIS A 12 -14.76 10.77 -1.14
N SER A 13 -15.71 11.04 -0.24
CA SER A 13 -15.51 11.85 0.98
C SER A 13 -15.18 11.02 2.22
N ASP A 14 -15.33 9.69 2.14
CA ASP A 14 -15.04 8.74 3.20
C ASP A 14 -13.88 7.81 2.77
N VAL A 15 -12.89 7.67 3.64
CA VAL A 15 -11.64 6.97 3.30
C VAL A 15 -11.83 5.46 3.15
N ILE A 16 -12.73 4.86 3.93
CA ILE A 16 -13.00 3.42 3.88
C ILE A 16 -13.71 3.10 2.57
N LYS A 17 -14.73 3.89 2.20
CA LYS A 17 -15.43 3.76 0.92
C LYS A 17 -14.49 3.98 -0.27
N ALA A 18 -13.56 4.94 -0.17
CA ALA A 18 -12.56 5.20 -1.19
C ALA A 18 -11.71 3.95 -1.47
N TRP A 19 -11.15 3.33 -0.43
CA TRP A 19 -10.36 2.10 -0.56
C TRP A 19 -11.20 0.93 -1.09
N ALA A 20 -12.42 0.75 -0.58
CA ALA A 20 -13.33 -0.31 -1.00
C ALA A 20 -13.77 -0.18 -2.48
N SER A 21 -13.69 1.03 -3.07
CA SER A 21 -13.99 1.25 -4.49
C SER A 21 -12.88 0.79 -5.45
N LEU A 22 -11.65 0.62 -4.96
CA LEU A 22 -10.49 0.27 -5.78
C LEU A 22 -10.32 -1.24 -5.95
N VAL A 23 -10.56 -2.00 -4.88
CA VAL A 23 -10.35 -3.46 -4.81
C VAL A 23 -11.32 -4.10 -3.82
N SER A 24 -11.80 -5.31 -4.14
CA SER A 24 -12.73 -6.06 -3.30
C SER A 24 -12.00 -6.75 -2.14
N PRO A 25 -12.57 -6.84 -0.92
CA PRO A 25 -11.98 -7.58 0.20
C PRO A 25 -11.66 -9.07 -0.08
N SER A 26 -12.26 -9.65 -1.12
CA SER A 26 -11.97 -11.01 -1.58
C SER A 26 -10.70 -11.12 -2.43
N ASP A 27 -10.14 -9.99 -2.87
CA ASP A 27 -9.00 -9.95 -3.77
C ASP A 27 -7.68 -10.20 -3.04
N ARG A 28 -6.70 -10.72 -3.78
CA ARG A 28 -5.29 -10.72 -3.35
C ARG A 28 -4.61 -9.49 -3.92
N VAL A 29 -4.08 -8.64 -3.04
CA VAL A 29 -3.53 -7.34 -3.44
C VAL A 29 -2.00 -7.38 -3.37
N GLY A 30 -1.34 -7.08 -4.49
CA GLY A 30 0.10 -6.90 -4.55
C GLY A 30 0.48 -5.43 -4.47
N ILE A 31 1.31 -5.04 -3.49
CA ILE A 31 1.89 -3.70 -3.40
C ILE A 31 3.32 -3.78 -3.95
N LYS A 32 3.49 -3.25 -5.17
CA LYS A 32 4.81 -3.14 -5.80
C LYS A 32 5.57 -1.97 -5.17
N ILE A 33 6.74 -2.26 -4.60
CA ILE A 33 7.67 -1.24 -4.09
C ILE A 33 8.94 -1.21 -4.95
N SER A 34 9.74 -0.15 -4.79
CA SER A 34 11.14 -0.13 -5.21
C SER A 34 12.03 -0.26 -3.98
N ALA A 35 12.79 -1.35 -3.91
CA ALA A 35 13.76 -1.60 -2.84
C ALA A 35 15.22 -1.35 -3.29
N ALA A 36 15.41 -0.77 -4.48
CA ALA A 36 16.74 -0.44 -5.00
C ALA A 36 17.21 0.94 -4.52
N GLY A 37 18.49 1.05 -4.16
CA GLY A 37 19.13 2.33 -3.83
C GLY A 37 19.34 2.59 -2.32
N GLY A 38 19.09 1.59 -1.46
CA GLY A 38 19.27 1.69 -0.01
C GLY A 38 18.31 2.69 0.64
N GLU A 39 18.51 2.95 1.93
CA GLU A 39 17.58 3.70 2.81
C GLU A 39 16.96 4.96 2.20
N LEU A 40 17.74 5.75 1.45
CA LEU A 40 17.31 7.05 0.93
C LEU A 40 16.55 7.01 -0.40
N PHE A 41 16.67 5.92 -1.17
CA PHE A 41 16.11 5.83 -2.52
C PHE A 41 15.06 4.72 -2.68
N THR A 42 14.68 4.09 -1.57
CA THR A 42 13.59 3.11 -1.53
C THR A 42 12.22 3.75 -1.30
N THR A 43 11.18 2.98 -1.60
CA THR A 43 9.83 3.32 -1.17
C THR A 43 9.72 3.24 0.34
N HIS A 44 9.45 4.38 0.98
CA HIS A 44 9.35 4.47 2.44
C HIS A 44 8.32 3.52 3.04
N HIS A 45 8.71 2.86 4.13
CA HIS A 45 7.85 1.95 4.87
C HIS A 45 6.55 2.61 5.35
N ASP A 46 6.59 3.88 5.76
CA ASP A 46 5.41 4.61 6.22
C ASP A 46 4.33 4.74 5.13
N ILE A 47 4.75 4.87 3.86
CA ILE A 47 3.81 4.91 2.74
C ILE A 47 3.19 3.54 2.52
N VAL A 48 4.01 2.48 2.56
CA VAL A 48 3.54 1.09 2.41
C VAL A 48 2.56 0.74 3.54
N ASN A 49 2.91 1.03 4.79
CA ASN A 49 2.08 0.78 5.96
C ASN A 49 0.75 1.54 5.88
N ALA A 50 0.77 2.81 5.48
CA ALA A 50 -0.46 3.59 5.29
C ALA A 50 -1.39 3.01 4.22
N ILE A 51 -0.83 2.41 3.15
CA ILE A 51 -1.63 1.70 2.12
C ILE A 51 -2.20 0.40 2.71
N VAL A 52 -1.38 -0.40 3.39
CA VAL A 52 -1.80 -1.65 4.03
C VAL A 52 -2.92 -1.40 5.05
N ASP A 53 -2.80 -0.36 5.87
CA ASP A 53 -3.81 -0.01 6.87
C ASP A 53 -5.10 0.50 6.24
N GLY A 54 -5.00 1.24 5.13
CA GLY A 54 -6.16 1.66 4.35
C GLY A 54 -6.96 0.50 3.78
N LEU A 55 -6.26 -0.47 3.18
CA LEU A 55 -6.85 -1.72 2.68
C LEU A 55 -7.45 -2.55 3.83
N ALA A 56 -6.74 -2.69 4.95
CA ALA A 56 -7.22 -3.41 6.12
C ALA A 56 -8.49 -2.75 6.71
N ALA A 57 -8.54 -1.42 6.77
CA ALA A 57 -9.73 -0.68 7.20
C ALA A 57 -10.92 -0.86 6.25
N ALA A 58 -10.67 -1.13 4.96
CA ALA A 58 -11.68 -1.51 3.98
C ALA A 58 -12.07 -3.00 4.02
N GLY A 59 -11.53 -3.78 4.97
CA GLY A 59 -11.92 -5.17 5.22
C GLY A 59 -11.00 -6.22 4.59
N HIS A 60 -9.89 -5.82 3.98
CA HIS A 60 -8.92 -6.78 3.42
C HIS A 60 -8.14 -7.49 4.54
N PRO A 61 -8.12 -8.84 4.58
CA PRO A 61 -7.27 -9.56 5.51
C PRO A 61 -5.80 -9.23 5.24
N ARG A 62 -4.99 -8.92 6.27
CA ARG A 62 -3.56 -8.63 6.05
C ARG A 62 -2.80 -9.77 5.35
N SER A 63 -3.26 -11.02 5.52
CA SER A 63 -2.70 -12.19 4.83
C SER A 63 -2.99 -12.25 3.33
N SER A 64 -3.92 -11.45 2.79
CA SER A 64 -4.17 -11.33 1.35
C SER A 64 -3.38 -10.19 0.69
N ILE A 65 -2.65 -9.39 1.47
CA ILE A 65 -1.84 -8.27 0.99
C ILE A 65 -0.37 -8.68 0.94
N VAL A 66 0.25 -8.57 -0.24
CA VAL A 66 1.64 -8.97 -0.47
C VAL A 66 2.45 -7.75 -0.88
N VAL A 67 3.42 -7.35 -0.06
CA VAL A 67 4.43 -6.36 -0.44
C VAL A 67 5.53 -7.06 -1.22
N TRP A 68 5.87 -6.54 -2.39
CA TRP A 68 6.79 -7.22 -3.31
C TRP A 68 7.74 -6.26 -4.00
N ASP A 69 9.01 -6.65 -4.09
CA ASP A 69 9.97 -6.09 -5.03
C ASP A 69 10.62 -7.17 -5.93
N ARG A 70 11.09 -6.77 -7.12
CA ARG A 70 11.78 -7.63 -8.08
C ARG A 70 13.10 -8.13 -7.50
N SER A 71 13.81 -7.29 -6.74
CA SER A 71 15.08 -7.64 -6.13
C SER A 71 14.89 -7.98 -4.66
N LEU A 72 15.12 -9.23 -4.29
CA LEU A 72 15.10 -9.66 -2.88
C LEU A 72 16.25 -9.03 -2.06
N GLY A 73 17.34 -8.62 -2.71
CA GLY A 73 18.54 -8.13 -2.04
C GLY A 73 18.34 -6.76 -1.36
N GLY A 74 17.59 -5.86 -2.01
CA GLY A 74 17.43 -4.48 -1.53
C GLY A 74 16.43 -4.31 -0.39
N ILE A 75 15.55 -5.29 -0.15
CA ILE A 75 14.50 -5.21 0.88
C ILE A 75 15.09 -5.04 2.29
N LYS A 76 16.26 -5.62 2.57
CA LYS A 76 16.89 -5.52 3.90
C LYS A 76 17.45 -4.13 4.21
N GLU A 77 17.75 -3.36 3.18
CA GLU A 77 18.38 -2.04 3.28
C GLU A 77 17.38 -0.91 2.98
N ALA A 78 16.11 -1.25 2.76
CA ALA A 78 15.06 -0.29 2.48
C ALA A 78 14.68 0.51 3.74
N GLY A 79 14.52 1.82 3.56
CA GLY A 79 13.88 2.75 4.49
C GLY A 79 12.49 3.10 4.00
#